data_AF-A0A285BZH5-F1
#
_entry.id   AF-A0A285BZH5-F1
#
_cell.length_a   1.000
_cell.length_b   1.000
_cell.length_c   1.000
_cell.angle_alpha   90.00
_cell.angle_beta   90.00
_cell.angle_gamma   90.00
#
_symmetry.space_group_name_H-M   'P 1'
#
loop_
_entity.id
_entity.type
_entity.pdbx_description
1 polymer ?
#
loop_
_entity_poly.entity_id
_entity_poly.type
_entity_poly.pdbx_seq_one_letter_code
_entity_poly.pdbx_strand_id
1 'polypeptide(L)'
;MPNDTAKQLREILQNVRKRIPKEEFCGLGVIIYSNIKDLPILPLCPNQAIDKGKELVEQLALASFYSNPCHDGFHLISDRLELTHKNQYFAPQIPAKKDAFDFGLMNRGARYMSAQIGSLIPSVCCIGIFSNRDGLVVFQDGKEIL
;
A
#
# COMPACT_ATOMS: atom_id res chain seq x y z
N MET A 1 1.64 -13.16 -14.55
CA MET A 1 2.58 -12.17 -15.12
C MET A 1 2.72 -11.04 -14.11
N PRO A 2 3.87 -10.85 -13.45
CA PRO A 2 4.04 -9.88 -12.35
C PRO A 2 3.69 -8.42 -12.75
N ASN A 3 3.97 -8.06 -14.02
CA ASN A 3 3.71 -6.72 -14.56
C ASN A 3 2.21 -6.34 -14.66
N ASP A 4 1.29 -7.28 -14.54
CA ASP A 4 -0.15 -7.00 -14.65
C ASP A 4 -0.70 -6.49 -13.30
N THR A 5 -0.31 -7.12 -12.20
CA THR A 5 -0.77 -6.77 -10.85
C THR A 5 -0.34 -5.35 -10.44
N ALA A 6 0.88 -4.93 -10.79
CA ALA A 6 1.34 -3.58 -10.52
C ALA A 6 0.56 -2.50 -11.30
N LYS A 7 0.18 -2.79 -12.55
CA LYS A 7 -0.67 -1.91 -13.36
C LYS A 7 -2.07 -1.81 -12.79
N GLN A 8 -2.67 -2.95 -12.43
CA GLN A 8 -3.96 -3.00 -11.75
C GLN A 8 -3.94 -2.20 -10.45
N LEU A 9 -2.89 -2.33 -9.63
CA LEU A 9 -2.73 -1.55 -8.41
C LEU A 9 -2.64 -0.04 -8.69
N ARG A 10 -1.85 0.36 -9.69
CA ARG A 10 -1.77 1.76 -10.11
C ARG A 10 -3.14 2.29 -10.52
N GLU A 11 -3.90 1.56 -11.32
CA GLU A 11 -5.24 1.95 -11.74
C GLU A 11 -6.21 2.09 -10.57
N ILE A 12 -6.17 1.14 -9.62
CA ILE A 12 -6.94 1.21 -8.36
C ILE A 12 -6.60 2.51 -7.62
N LEU A 13 -5.32 2.78 -7.38
CA LEU A 13 -4.88 3.99 -6.64
C LEU A 13 -5.24 5.30 -7.36
N GLN A 14 -5.16 5.32 -8.69
CA GLN A 14 -5.61 6.46 -9.50
C GLN A 14 -7.12 6.69 -9.35
N ASN A 15 -7.91 5.61 -9.40
CA ASN A 15 -9.35 5.69 -9.25
C ASN A 15 -9.75 6.10 -7.83
N VAL A 16 -9.03 5.65 -6.80
CA VAL A 16 -9.23 6.11 -5.42
C VAL A 16 -9.00 7.62 -5.35
N ARG A 17 -7.88 8.10 -5.89
CA ARG A 17 -7.54 9.52 -5.84
C ARG A 17 -8.59 10.40 -6.52
N LYS A 18 -9.19 9.95 -7.62
CA LYS A 18 -10.25 10.68 -8.34
C LYS A 18 -11.54 10.84 -7.51
N ARG A 19 -11.76 10.01 -6.49
CA ARG A 19 -12.97 10.05 -5.64
C ARG A 19 -12.87 10.98 -4.44
N ILE A 20 -11.69 11.56 -4.17
CA ILE A 20 -11.44 12.34 -2.95
C ILE A 20 -11.01 13.76 -3.34
N PRO A 21 -11.63 14.81 -2.76
CA PRO A 21 -11.12 16.18 -2.85
C PRO A 21 -9.65 16.27 -2.41
N LYS A 22 -8.86 17.16 -3.01
CA LYS A 22 -7.41 17.22 -2.75
C LYS A 22 -7.10 17.57 -1.30
N GLU A 23 -7.93 18.40 -0.70
CA GLU A 23 -7.83 18.96 0.64
C GLU A 23 -8.18 17.91 1.70
N GLU A 24 -8.93 16.88 1.32
CA GLU A 24 -9.39 15.81 2.21
C GLU A 24 -8.50 14.56 2.15
N PHE A 25 -7.56 14.49 1.21
CA PHE A 25 -6.69 13.33 0.99
C PHE A 25 -5.44 13.35 1.87
N CYS A 26 -5.28 12.33 2.73
CA CYS A 26 -4.16 12.19 3.66
C CYS A 26 -3.04 11.24 3.19
N GLY A 27 -3.22 10.61 2.03
CA GLY A 27 -2.34 9.57 1.53
C GLY A 27 -2.92 8.17 1.68
N LEU A 28 -2.31 7.22 0.97
CA LEU A 28 -2.76 5.83 0.90
C LEU A 28 -1.56 4.89 0.74
N GLY A 29 -1.55 3.78 1.45
CA GLY A 29 -0.62 2.67 1.25
C GLY A 29 -1.40 1.37 1.05
N VAL A 30 -1.05 0.59 0.03
CA VAL A 30 -1.73 -0.66 -0.32
C VAL A 30 -0.71 -1.74 -0.63
N ILE A 31 -0.90 -2.92 -0.04
CA ILE A 31 -0.08 -4.11 -0.24
C ILE A 31 -0.94 -5.16 -0.94
N ILE A 32 -0.53 -5.63 -2.12
CA ILE A 32 -1.09 -6.84 -2.72
C ILE A 32 -0.20 -8.03 -2.34
N TYR A 33 -0.80 -9.08 -1.79
CA TYR A 33 -0.07 -10.22 -1.27
C TYR A 33 -0.73 -11.56 -1.61
N SER A 34 0.07 -12.62 -1.63
CA SER A 34 -0.37 -14.01 -1.85
C SER A 34 -0.47 -14.83 -0.55
N ASN A 35 0.32 -14.47 0.48
CA ASN A 35 0.27 -15.14 1.80
C ASN A 35 0.48 -14.14 2.94
N ILE A 36 -0.51 -14.05 3.84
CA ILE A 36 -0.49 -13.12 4.97
C ILE A 36 0.50 -13.51 6.06
N LYS A 37 0.81 -14.81 6.21
CA LYS A 37 1.62 -15.32 7.34
C LYS A 37 3.02 -14.75 7.39
N ASP A 38 3.53 -14.30 6.24
CA ASP A 38 4.88 -13.79 6.08
C ASP A 38 4.94 -12.26 6.20
N LEU A 39 3.80 -11.58 6.40
CA LEU A 39 3.73 -10.13 6.47
C LEU A 39 3.95 -9.64 7.91
N PRO A 40 4.96 -8.79 8.18
CA PRO A 40 5.17 -8.15 9.47
C PRO A 40 4.20 -6.99 9.66
N ILE A 41 2.95 -7.33 9.98
CA ILE A 41 1.84 -6.39 10.14
C ILE A 41 1.30 -6.37 11.58
N LEU A 42 0.79 -5.22 11.98
CA LEU A 42 0.07 -5.02 13.24
C LEU A 42 -1.14 -4.10 13.00
N PRO A 43 -2.37 -4.48 13.37
CA PRO A 43 -3.53 -3.61 13.24
C PRO A 43 -3.38 -2.34 14.10
N LEU A 44 -3.49 -1.16 13.48
CA LEU A 44 -3.39 0.14 14.18
C LEU A 44 -4.73 0.65 14.69
N CYS A 45 -5.83 0.05 14.27
CA CYS A 45 -7.17 0.49 14.62
C CYS A 45 -8.06 -0.72 14.90
N PRO A 46 -8.64 -0.81 16.12
CA PRO A 46 -9.54 -1.90 16.46
C PRO A 46 -10.85 -1.78 15.65
N ASN A 47 -11.42 -2.93 15.27
CA ASN A 47 -12.75 -3.04 14.65
C ASN A 47 -12.98 -2.32 13.31
N GLN A 48 -12.07 -2.47 12.35
CA GLN A 48 -12.35 -2.06 10.98
C GLN A 48 -13.02 -3.16 10.16
N ALA A 49 -14.35 -3.20 10.24
CA ALA A 49 -15.16 -4.05 9.37
C ALA A 49 -14.87 -3.71 7.90
N ILE A 50 -14.71 -4.77 7.10
CA ILE A 50 -14.70 -4.68 5.65
C ILE A 50 -16.14 -4.79 5.20
N ASP A 51 -16.57 -3.80 4.43
CA ASP A 51 -17.93 -3.78 3.90
C ASP A 51 -17.93 -4.55 2.58
N LYS A 52 -18.38 -5.81 2.65
CA LYS A 52 -18.46 -6.68 1.46
C LYS A 52 -19.47 -6.18 0.42
N GLY A 53 -20.36 -5.24 0.77
CA GLY A 53 -21.28 -4.61 -0.17
C GLY A 53 -20.68 -3.43 -0.94
N LYS A 54 -19.50 -2.94 -0.53
CA LYS A 54 -18.82 -1.80 -1.16
C LYS A 54 -17.71 -2.24 -2.09
N GLU A 55 -17.61 -1.53 -3.21
CA GLU A 55 -16.55 -1.72 -4.19
C GLU A 55 -15.18 -1.32 -3.61
N LEU A 56 -14.11 -2.00 -4.02
CA LEU A 56 -12.76 -1.85 -3.46
C LEU A 56 -12.28 -0.39 -3.46
N VAL A 57 -12.42 0.31 -4.60
CA VAL A 57 -11.98 1.71 -4.72
C VAL A 57 -12.75 2.61 -3.77
N GLU A 58 -14.04 2.35 -3.53
CA GLU A 58 -14.83 3.11 -2.56
C GLU A 58 -14.32 2.90 -1.13
N GLN A 59 -14.06 1.65 -0.75
CA GLN A 59 -13.56 1.33 0.59
C GLN A 59 -12.20 1.94 0.87
N LEU A 60 -11.29 1.89 -0.11
CA LEU A 60 -9.97 2.54 0.00
C LEU A 60 -10.11 4.06 0.04
N ALA A 61 -11.02 4.64 -0.75
CA ALA A 61 -11.24 6.08 -0.73
C ALA A 61 -11.71 6.56 0.65
N LEU A 62 -12.69 5.87 1.24
CA LEU A 62 -13.18 6.13 2.60
C LEU A 62 -12.06 6.01 3.66
N ALA A 63 -11.07 5.17 3.42
CA ALA A 63 -9.92 5.02 4.31
C ALA A 63 -8.88 6.15 4.19
N SER A 64 -8.89 6.92 3.09
CA SER A 64 -7.90 7.96 2.78
C SER A 64 -8.37 9.39 3.07
N PHE A 65 -9.50 9.57 3.76
CA PHE A 65 -9.94 10.87 4.25
C PHE A 65 -9.19 11.25 5.54
N TYR A 66 -8.77 12.51 5.67
CA TYR A 66 -8.23 13.04 6.92
C TYR A 66 -9.18 12.89 8.12
N SER A 67 -10.50 12.92 7.86
CA SER A 67 -11.52 12.74 8.89
C SER A 67 -11.58 11.30 9.43
N ASN A 68 -10.96 10.34 8.73
CA ASN A 68 -10.90 8.96 9.18
C ASN A 68 -9.77 8.78 10.20
N PRO A 69 -10.04 8.47 11.48
CA PRO A 69 -9.00 8.29 12.49
C PRO A 69 -8.05 7.11 12.20
N CYS A 70 -8.42 6.25 11.27
CA CYS A 70 -7.69 5.04 10.92
C CYS A 70 -7.08 5.10 9.51
N HIS A 71 -6.65 6.31 9.10
CA HIS A 71 -6.09 6.57 7.79
C HIS A 71 -4.58 6.27 7.66
N ASP A 72 -3.85 6.16 8.79
CA ASP A 72 -2.39 6.10 8.78
C ASP A 72 -1.85 4.68 8.89
N GLY A 73 -1.66 4.03 7.74
CA GLY A 73 -1.08 2.70 7.65
C GLY A 73 -1.16 2.16 6.23
N PHE A 74 -1.09 0.84 6.11
CA PHE A 74 -1.31 0.11 4.87
C PHE A 74 -2.64 -0.65 4.90
N HIS A 75 -3.29 -0.73 3.75
CA HIS A 75 -4.42 -1.62 3.50
C HIS A 75 -3.93 -2.84 2.72
N LEU A 76 -4.51 -4.00 2.98
CA LEU A 76 -4.05 -5.25 2.41
C LEU A 76 -5.11 -5.81 1.47
N ILE A 77 -4.68 -6.15 0.27
CA ILE A 77 -5.50 -6.70 -0.81
C ILE A 77 -4.97 -8.09 -1.15
N SER A 78 -5.85 -9.08 -1.31
CA SER A 78 -5.44 -10.41 -1.77
C SER A 78 -5.00 -10.39 -3.24
N ASP A 79 -4.35 -11.44 -3.70
CA ASP A 79 -4.07 -11.69 -5.12
C ASP A 79 -5.34 -11.74 -6.02
N ARG A 80 -6.53 -11.86 -5.42
CA ARG A 80 -7.84 -11.77 -6.07
C ARG A 80 -8.44 -10.37 -6.10
N LEU A 81 -7.68 -9.35 -5.69
CA LEU A 81 -8.11 -7.96 -5.61
C LEU A 81 -9.27 -7.71 -4.63
N GLU A 82 -9.29 -8.46 -3.52
CA GLU A 82 -10.27 -8.26 -2.45
C GLU A 82 -9.61 -7.55 -1.26
N LEU A 83 -10.27 -6.53 -0.71
CA LEU A 83 -9.79 -5.89 0.52
C LEU A 83 -9.90 -6.87 1.69
N THR A 84 -8.78 -7.14 2.36
CA THR A 84 -8.70 -8.14 3.44
C THR A 84 -8.40 -7.53 4.80
N HIS A 85 -7.63 -6.43 4.85
CA HIS A 85 -7.34 -5.72 6.08
C HIS A 85 -7.21 -4.23 5.81
N LYS A 86 -7.55 -3.40 6.81
CA LYS A 86 -7.38 -1.95 6.75
C LYS A 86 -6.48 -1.49 7.89
N ASN A 87 -5.76 -0.39 7.65
CA ASN A 87 -4.94 0.31 8.64
C ASN A 87 -4.00 -0.60 9.44
N GLN A 88 -3.07 -1.23 8.72
CA GLN A 88 -2.02 -2.05 9.28
C GLN A 88 -0.74 -1.22 9.36
N TYR A 89 -0.11 -1.23 10.53
CA TYR A 89 1.31 -0.94 10.61
C TYR A 89 2.06 -2.03 9.86
N PHE A 90 3.03 -1.64 9.04
CA PHE A 90 3.83 -2.56 8.24
C PHE A 90 5.29 -2.21 8.40
N ALA A 91 6.07 -3.14 8.95
CA ALA A 91 7.48 -2.95 9.28
C ALA A 91 8.31 -4.09 8.69
N PRO A 92 8.64 -4.02 7.39
CA PRO A 92 9.45 -5.05 6.76
C PRO A 92 10.87 -5.05 7.34
N GLN A 93 11.47 -6.24 7.42
CA GLN A 93 12.84 -6.38 7.89
C GLN A 93 13.81 -5.69 6.93
N ILE A 94 14.78 -4.96 7.48
CA ILE A 94 15.82 -4.30 6.67
C ILE A 94 16.67 -5.39 5.99
N PRO A 95 16.81 -5.36 4.66
CA PRO A 95 17.56 -6.39 3.94
C PRO A 95 19.04 -6.29 4.28
N ALA A 96 19.67 -7.45 4.52
CA ALA A 96 21.11 -7.52 4.81
C ALA A 96 21.98 -7.12 3.60
N LYS A 97 21.47 -7.37 2.38
CA LYS A 97 22.14 -7.01 1.13
C LYS A 97 21.76 -5.60 0.73
N LYS A 98 22.75 -4.72 0.68
CA LYS A 98 22.61 -3.33 0.25
C LYS A 98 21.99 -3.23 -1.14
N ASP A 99 22.45 -4.04 -2.10
CA ASP A 99 22.01 -3.95 -3.51
C ASP A 99 20.57 -4.44 -3.76
N ALA A 100 19.86 -4.89 -2.72
CA ALA A 100 18.47 -5.33 -2.83
C ALA A 100 17.47 -4.17 -2.93
N PHE A 101 17.87 -2.93 -2.65
CA PHE A 101 17.01 -1.76 -2.76
C PHE A 101 17.76 -0.56 -3.35
N ASP A 102 17.01 0.38 -3.94
CA ASP A 102 17.59 1.53 -4.62
C ASP A 102 17.98 2.63 -3.62
N PHE A 103 19.29 2.79 -3.40
CA PHE A 103 19.86 3.83 -2.54
C PHE A 103 19.65 5.26 -3.06
N GLY A 104 19.34 5.45 -4.34
CA GLY A 104 18.98 6.77 -4.89
C GLY A 104 17.75 7.37 -4.21
N LEU A 105 16.98 6.56 -3.49
CA LEU A 105 15.72 6.91 -2.86
C LEU A 105 15.83 7.11 -1.33
N MET A 106 17.04 7.26 -0.77
CA MET A 106 17.29 7.29 0.70
C MET A 106 16.70 8.47 1.50
N ASN A 107 16.14 9.51 0.87
CA ASN A 107 15.56 10.67 1.58
C ASN A 107 14.02 10.72 1.46
N ARG A 108 13.36 9.58 1.64
CA ARG A 108 11.90 9.46 1.53
C ARG A 108 11.27 9.09 2.87
N GLY A 109 9.96 9.33 2.98
CA GLY A 109 9.23 9.11 4.24
C GLY A 109 9.11 7.62 4.60
N ALA A 110 8.76 7.33 5.84
CA ALA A 110 8.67 5.96 6.36
C ALA A 110 7.75 5.05 5.53
N ARG A 111 6.63 5.56 5.01
CA ARG A 111 5.71 4.80 4.13
C ARG A 111 6.38 4.40 2.82
N TYR A 112 7.17 5.30 2.23
CA TYR A 112 7.94 5.03 1.02
C TYR A 112 8.98 3.94 1.26
N MET A 113 9.78 4.08 2.32
CA MET A 113 10.79 3.09 2.67
C MET A 113 10.17 1.72 2.97
N SER A 114 9.05 1.69 3.70
CA SER A 114 8.32 0.45 4.01
C SER A 114 7.78 -0.20 2.74
N ALA A 115 7.28 0.58 1.78
CA ALA A 115 6.79 0.05 0.52
C ALA A 115 7.92 -0.54 -0.34
N GLN A 116 9.04 0.15 -0.47
CA GLN A 116 10.18 -0.34 -1.23
C GLN A 116 10.75 -1.62 -0.62
N ILE A 117 11.09 -1.58 0.68
CA ILE A 117 11.70 -2.72 1.37
C ILE A 117 10.70 -3.88 1.46
N GLY A 118 9.44 -3.59 1.76
CA GLY A 118 8.40 -4.61 1.88
C GLY A 118 8.08 -5.32 0.58
N SER A 119 8.29 -4.68 -0.57
CA SER A 119 8.15 -5.32 -1.88
C SER A 119 9.19 -6.41 -2.16
N LEU A 120 10.20 -6.57 -1.30
CA LEU A 120 11.16 -7.68 -1.34
C LEU A 120 10.65 -8.96 -0.65
N ILE A 121 9.56 -8.88 0.10
CA ILE A 121 8.98 -10.05 0.79
C ILE A 121 8.39 -10.98 -0.28
N PRO A 122 8.74 -12.28 -0.33
CA PRO A 122 8.29 -13.18 -1.39
C PRO A 122 6.77 -13.32 -1.54
N SER A 123 6.03 -13.14 -0.45
CA SER A 123 4.56 -13.19 -0.46
C SER A 123 3.90 -11.87 -0.90
N VAL A 124 4.67 -10.79 -1.10
CA VAL A 124 4.17 -9.51 -1.60
C VAL A 124 4.28 -9.49 -3.12
N CYS A 125 3.16 -9.28 -3.79
CA CYS A 125 3.11 -9.15 -5.25
C CYS A 125 3.59 -7.75 -5.67
N CYS A 126 3.09 -6.70 -5.01
CA CYS A 126 3.54 -5.32 -5.20
C CYS A 126 2.98 -4.45 -4.07
N ILE A 127 3.60 -3.27 -3.87
CA ILE A 127 3.14 -2.28 -2.89
C ILE A 127 2.98 -0.94 -3.59
N GLY A 128 1.82 -0.33 -3.44
CA GLY A 128 1.50 0.97 -4.01
C GLY A 128 1.31 2.00 -2.91
N ILE A 129 1.84 3.19 -3.13
CA ILE A 129 1.62 4.34 -2.24
C ILE A 129 1.13 5.52 -3.06
N PHE A 130 0.33 6.36 -2.43
CA PHE A 130 -0.02 7.67 -2.96
C PHE A 130 0.15 8.69 -1.83
N SER A 131 1.07 9.64 -1.98
CA SER A 131 1.25 10.76 -1.05
C SER A 131 1.28 12.09 -1.80
N ASN A 132 1.06 13.20 -1.09
CA ASN A 132 1.19 14.55 -1.66
C ASN A 132 2.63 14.90 -2.04
N ARG A 133 3.62 14.28 -1.37
CA ARG A 133 5.05 14.51 -1.62
C ARG A 133 5.59 13.70 -2.78
N ASP A 134 5.17 12.44 -2.87
CA ASP A 134 5.79 11.42 -3.72
C ASP A 134 4.95 11.12 -4.96
N GLY A 135 3.71 11.63 -5.01
CA GLY A 135 2.74 11.22 -6.01
C GLY A 135 2.31 9.77 -5.80
N LEU A 136 1.87 9.14 -6.88
CA LEU A 136 1.54 7.72 -6.93
C LEU A 136 2.77 6.95 -7.38
N VAL A 137 3.19 6.00 -6.56
CA VAL A 137 4.35 5.13 -6.82
C VAL A 137 3.97 3.69 -6.56
N VAL A 138 4.43 2.77 -7.43
CA VAL A 138 4.31 1.32 -7.21
C VAL A 138 5.68 0.65 -7.16
N PHE A 139 5.88 -0.20 -6.16
CA PHE A 139 7.08 -0.99 -5.93
C PHE A 139 6.84 -2.47 -6.18
N GLN A 140 7.84 -3.09 -6.80
CA GLN A 140 7.93 -4.53 -6.97
C GLN A 140 9.39 -4.95 -6.92
N ASP A 141 9.72 -6.03 -6.22
CA ASP A 141 11.06 -6.59 -6.14
C ASP A 141 12.13 -5.54 -5.72
N GLY A 142 11.77 -4.65 -4.80
CA GLY A 142 12.64 -3.57 -4.28
C GLY A 142 12.79 -2.35 -5.19
N LYS A 143 12.10 -2.32 -6.34
CA LYS A 143 12.24 -1.29 -7.37
C LYS A 143 10.94 -0.51 -7.56
N GLU A 144 11.09 0.80 -7.76
CA GLU A 144 10.01 1.64 -8.29
C GLU A 144 9.80 1.29 -9.77
N ILE A 145 8.58 0.90 -10.14
CA ILE A 145 8.26 0.45 -11.50
C ILE A 145 7.28 1.35 -12.24
N LEU A 146 6.49 2.16 -11.52
CA LEU A 146 5.46 3.04 -12.08
C LEU A 146 5.21 4.27 -11.22
#